data_AF-A0A7Y2GHM4-F1
#
_entry.id   AF-A0A7Y2GHM4-F1
#
_cell.length_a   1.000
_cell.length_b   1.000
_cell.length_c   1.000
_cell.angle_alpha   90.00
_cell.angle_beta   90.00
_cell.angle_gamma   90.00
#
_symmetry.space_group_name_H-M   'P 1'
#
loop_
_entity.id
_entity.type
_entity.pdbx_description
1 polymer ?
#
loop_
_entity_poly.entity_id
_entity_poly.type
_entity_poly.pdbx_seq_one_letter_code
_entity_poly.pdbx_strand_id
1 'polypeptide(L)'
;MPKQFQCPTCAAPLSFEGKPLIDCTYCGGTIIAPADLAKSRGISKEKVEAVNSIVKTFFSSAEAEWKEGSWVIDLRSDSKKAQQDLGKAFSQIQKGHHENAVSVFTQSFGVKSKDAEKIVDAIGHGKGFDANALRIYPEVRRKSTNEFAWVVKLVIFGVAAIFVVPFLIGLIMILAILLGN
;
A
#
# COMPACT_ATOMS: atom_id res chain seq x y z
N MET A 1 19.59 -18.92 -32.38
CA MET A 1 20.41 -17.72 -32.63
C MET A 1 20.34 -16.85 -31.39
N PRO A 2 21.47 -16.48 -30.75
CA PRO A 2 21.47 -15.63 -29.57
C PRO A 2 20.90 -14.26 -29.93
N LYS A 3 19.96 -13.76 -29.12
CA LYS A 3 19.41 -12.42 -29.30
C LYS A 3 20.44 -11.40 -28.78
N GLN A 4 20.73 -10.39 -29.59
CA GLN A 4 21.63 -9.30 -29.22
C GLN A 4 20.81 -8.10 -28.72
N PHE A 5 21.34 -7.36 -27.76
CA PHE A 5 20.78 -6.09 -27.28
C PHE A 5 21.92 -5.13 -26.90
N GLN A 6 21.63 -3.83 -26.76
CA GLN A 6 22.64 -2.83 -26.42
C GLN A 6 22.64 -2.50 -24.93
N CYS A 7 23.84 -2.30 -24.37
CA CYS A 7 24.00 -1.78 -23.02
C CYS A 7 23.43 -0.35 -22.92
N PRO A 8 22.55 -0.04 -21.96
CA PRO A 8 21.99 1.32 -21.82
C PRO A 8 23.02 2.35 -21.35
N THR A 9 24.14 1.90 -20.75
CA THR A 9 25.18 2.79 -20.22
C THR A 9 26.24 3.15 -21.27
N CYS A 10 26.69 2.20 -22.09
CA CYS A 10 27.78 2.41 -23.04
C CYS A 10 27.45 2.07 -24.51
N ALA A 11 26.21 1.68 -24.80
CA ALA A 11 25.74 1.26 -26.13
C ALA A 11 26.46 0.04 -26.75
N ALA A 12 27.33 -0.63 -25.99
CA ALA A 12 28.03 -1.82 -26.48
C ALA A 12 27.04 -2.99 -26.73
N PRO A 13 27.26 -3.80 -27.79
CA PRO A 13 26.42 -4.96 -28.08
C PRO A 13 26.68 -6.07 -27.07
N LEU A 14 25.60 -6.63 -26.51
CA LEU A 14 25.60 -7.72 -25.54
C LEU A 14 24.82 -8.91 -26.08
N SER A 15 25.29 -10.12 -25.76
CA SER A 15 24.63 -11.39 -26.10
C SER A 15 23.82 -11.88 -24.90
N PHE A 16 22.55 -12.23 -25.11
CA PHE A 16 21.69 -12.72 -24.04
C PHE A 16 21.86 -14.23 -23.80
N GLU A 17 22.49 -14.60 -22.68
CA GLU A 17 22.69 -16.00 -22.24
C GLU A 17 21.53 -16.54 -21.38
N GLY A 18 20.38 -15.88 -21.42
CA GLY A 18 19.20 -16.32 -20.68
C GLY A 18 19.15 -15.87 -19.23
N LYS A 19 20.20 -15.27 -18.64
CA LYS A 19 20.18 -14.76 -17.25
C LYS A 19 19.52 -13.37 -17.19
N PRO A 20 18.71 -13.06 -16.16
CA PRO A 20 18.03 -11.76 -16.05
C PRO A 20 19.00 -10.62 -15.70
N LEU A 21 20.12 -10.94 -15.05
CA LEU A 21 21.20 -10.02 -14.71
C LEU A 21 22.42 -10.40 -15.53
N ILE A 22 22.96 -9.43 -16.28
CA ILE A 22 24.13 -9.59 -17.14
C ILE A 22 25.08 -8.45 -16.83
N ASP A 23 26.33 -8.77 -16.55
CA ASP A 23 27.39 -7.79 -16.37
C ASP A 23 27.96 -7.39 -17.74
N CYS A 24 28.04 -6.08 -18.00
CA CYS A 24 28.60 -5.57 -19.24
C CYS A 24 30.13 -5.66 -19.21
N THR A 25 30.71 -6.43 -20.12
CA THR A 25 32.17 -6.58 -20.24
C THR A 25 32.90 -5.30 -20.65
N TYR A 26 32.17 -4.32 -21.22
CA TYR A 26 32.76 -3.07 -21.71
C TYR A 26 32.83 -1.98 -20.63
N CYS A 27 31.77 -1.81 -19.83
CA CYS A 27 31.69 -0.75 -18.82
C CYS A 27 31.66 -1.26 -17.37
N GLY A 28 31.59 -2.58 -17.15
CA GLY A 28 31.54 -3.20 -15.82
C GLY A 28 30.20 -3.06 -15.08
N GLY A 29 29.18 -2.45 -15.69
CA GLY A 29 27.87 -2.26 -15.06
C GLY A 29 26.98 -3.51 -15.17
N THR A 30 26.22 -3.82 -14.12
CA THR A 30 25.18 -4.87 -14.13
C THR A 30 23.89 -4.33 -14.74
N ILE A 31 23.37 -5.02 -15.75
CA ILE A 31 22.18 -4.62 -16.51
C ILE A 31 21.10 -5.69 -16.36
N ILE A 32 19.85 -5.24 -16.24
CA ILE A 32 18.67 -6.10 -16.26
C ILE A 32 18.26 -6.31 -17.72
N ALA A 33 18.17 -7.58 -18.13
CA ALA A 33 17.76 -7.92 -19.49
C ALA A 33 16.28 -7.52 -19.74
N PRO A 34 15.95 -6.99 -20.94
CA PRO A 34 14.58 -6.67 -21.32
C PRO A 34 13.62 -7.87 -21.18
N ALA A 35 12.41 -7.61 -20.72
CA ALA A 35 11.39 -8.64 -20.48
C ALA A 35 11.07 -9.50 -21.72
N ASP A 36 11.19 -8.93 -22.92
CA ASP A 36 10.94 -9.61 -24.18
C ASP A 36 11.98 -10.68 -24.51
N LEU A 37 13.19 -10.55 -23.95
CA LEU A 37 14.24 -11.57 -24.04
C LEU A 37 14.06 -12.64 -22.96
N ALA A 38 13.62 -12.24 -21.77
CA ALA A 38 13.35 -13.13 -20.65
C ALA A 38 12.19 -14.12 -20.92
N LYS A 39 11.20 -13.74 -21.73
CA LYS A 39 10.05 -14.60 -22.13
C LYS A 39 10.42 -15.83 -22.96
N SER A 40 11.67 -15.95 -23.44
CA SER A 40 12.10 -17.08 -24.28
C SER A 40 12.46 -18.35 -23.51
N ARG A 41 12.56 -18.29 -22.17
CA ARG A 41 12.58 -19.52 -21.37
C ARG A 41 11.17 -20.10 -21.45
N GLY A 42 11.04 -21.25 -22.10
CA GLY A 42 9.79 -21.99 -22.31
C GLY A 42 9.11 -22.42 -21.02
N ILE A 43 8.69 -21.45 -20.21
CA ILE A 43 7.62 -21.64 -19.26
C ILE A 43 6.40 -21.81 -20.16
N SER A 44 6.04 -23.08 -20.42
CA SER A 44 4.84 -23.40 -21.18
C SER A 44 3.68 -22.61 -20.58
N LYS A 45 2.77 -22.12 -21.43
CA LYS A 45 1.56 -21.43 -20.95
C LYS A 45 0.88 -22.21 -19.82
N GLU A 46 0.90 -23.54 -19.93
CA GLU A 46 0.46 -24.50 -18.92
C GLU A 46 1.15 -24.34 -17.55
N LYS A 47 2.47 -24.16 -17.48
CA LYS A 47 3.17 -23.89 -16.21
C LYS A 47 2.87 -22.51 -15.65
N VAL A 48 2.72 -21.49 -16.51
CA VAL A 48 2.29 -20.15 -16.06
C VAL A 48 0.88 -20.19 -15.49
N GLU A 49 -0.01 -20.95 -16.11
CA GLU A 49 -1.41 -21.09 -15.70
C GLU A 49 -1.53 -21.92 -14.41
N ALA A 50 -0.72 -22.98 -14.26
CA ALA A 50 -0.59 -23.73 -13.02
C ALA A 50 -0.07 -22.84 -11.87
N VAL A 51 0.99 -22.05 -12.08
CA VAL A 51 1.50 -21.11 -11.07
C VAL A 51 0.47 -20.03 -10.76
N ASN A 52 -0.21 -19.47 -11.76
CA ASN A 52 -1.26 -18.48 -11.53
C ASN A 52 -2.46 -19.05 -10.75
N SER A 53 -2.79 -20.33 -10.94
CA SER A 53 -3.83 -20.99 -10.13
C SER A 53 -3.40 -21.12 -8.67
N ILE A 54 -2.16 -21.55 -8.40
CA ILE A 54 -1.60 -21.67 -7.05
C ILE A 54 -1.49 -20.29 -6.39
N VAL A 55 -1.00 -19.29 -7.11
CA VAL A 55 -0.92 -17.90 -6.66
C VAL A 55 -2.32 -17.37 -6.35
N LYS A 56 -3.32 -17.58 -7.21
CA LYS A 56 -4.70 -17.18 -6.92
C LYS A 56 -5.26 -17.85 -5.68
N THR A 57 -5.01 -19.14 -5.46
CA THR A 57 -5.48 -19.85 -4.24
C THR A 57 -4.78 -19.33 -2.99
N PHE A 58 -3.47 -19.05 -3.07
CA PHE A 58 -2.71 -18.45 -1.96
C PHE A 58 -3.18 -17.02 -1.69
N PHE A 59 -3.37 -16.20 -2.71
CA PHE A 59 -3.80 -14.81 -2.56
C PHE A 59 -5.28 -14.69 -2.18
N SER A 60 -6.16 -15.59 -2.60
CA SER A 60 -7.55 -15.60 -2.12
C SER A 60 -7.66 -16.03 -0.66
N SER A 61 -6.77 -16.92 -0.20
CA SER A 61 -6.67 -17.30 1.21
C SER A 61 -5.99 -16.20 2.05
N ALA A 62 -5.07 -15.45 1.44
CA ALA A 62 -4.47 -14.28 2.07
C ALA A 62 -5.43 -13.09 2.11
N GLU A 63 -6.22 -12.80 1.07
CA GLU A 63 -7.20 -11.70 1.06
C GLU A 63 -8.30 -11.84 2.14
N ALA A 64 -8.54 -13.06 2.64
CA ALA A 64 -9.41 -13.29 3.78
C ALA A 64 -8.78 -12.86 5.13
N GLU A 65 -7.44 -12.90 5.25
CA GLU A 65 -6.69 -12.44 6.45
C GLU A 65 -6.12 -11.02 6.32
N TRP A 66 -6.06 -10.44 5.12
CA TRP A 66 -5.50 -9.10 4.90
C TRP A 66 -6.44 -7.95 5.26
N LYS A 67 -7.59 -8.23 5.88
CA LYS A 67 -8.53 -7.18 6.33
C LYS A 67 -8.18 -6.52 7.66
N GLU A 68 -7.18 -6.97 8.41
CA GLU A 68 -6.79 -6.31 9.66
C GLU A 68 -5.26 -6.25 9.85
N GLY A 69 -4.64 -5.11 9.47
CA GLY A 69 -3.42 -4.65 10.15
C GLY A 69 -2.11 -4.62 9.36
N SER A 70 -2.10 -4.82 8.04
CA SER A 70 -0.90 -4.57 7.22
C SER A 70 -0.97 -3.19 6.59
N TRP A 71 -0.16 -2.25 7.09
CA TRP A 71 -0.05 -0.90 6.55
C TRP A 71 1.26 -0.81 5.80
N VAL A 72 1.20 -1.05 4.51
CA VAL A 72 2.22 -0.56 3.59
C VAL A 72 2.10 0.96 3.62
N ILE A 73 3.17 1.67 3.96
CA ILE A 73 3.21 3.13 3.78
C ILE A 73 3.11 3.34 2.26
N ASP A 74 1.89 3.58 1.78
CA ASP A 74 1.62 3.78 0.38
C ASP A 74 2.13 5.18 -0.01
N LEU A 75 3.41 5.23 -0.38
CA LEU A 75 4.13 6.42 -0.84
C LEU A 75 3.59 6.93 -2.20
N ARG A 76 2.41 6.51 -2.66
CA ARG A 76 2.01 6.63 -4.07
C ARG A 76 0.95 7.68 -4.38
N SER A 77 0.26 8.29 -3.40
CA SER A 77 -0.67 9.43 -3.70
C SER A 77 -0.43 10.71 -2.90
N ASP A 78 0.09 10.65 -1.65
CA ASP A 78 0.41 11.83 -0.81
C ASP A 78 1.93 12.10 -0.69
N SER A 79 2.67 11.65 -1.72
CA SER A 79 4.08 11.31 -1.64
C SER A 79 5.04 12.48 -1.42
N LYS A 80 4.72 13.69 -1.92
CA LYS A 80 5.68 14.81 -1.89
C LYS A 80 5.99 15.26 -0.47
N LYS A 81 4.98 15.36 0.40
CA LYS A 81 5.18 15.76 1.79
C LYS A 81 5.91 14.68 2.59
N ALA A 82 5.51 13.42 2.41
CA ALA A 82 6.18 12.29 3.06
C ALA A 82 7.66 12.17 2.64
N GLN A 83 7.96 12.32 1.35
CA GLN A 83 9.34 12.35 0.84
C GLN A 83 10.13 13.55 1.37
N GLN A 84 9.52 14.73 1.43
CA GLN A 84 10.15 15.93 1.96
C GLN A 84 10.46 15.79 3.46
N ASP A 85 9.51 15.27 4.25
CA ASP A 85 9.69 15.06 5.68
C ASP A 85 10.69 13.95 5.97
N LEU A 86 10.73 12.90 5.15
CA LEU A 86 11.78 11.88 5.22
C LEU A 86 13.16 12.50 4.96
N GLY A 87 13.28 13.34 3.93
CA GLY A 87 14.51 14.09 3.63
C GLY A 87 14.94 15.01 4.78
N LYS A 88 13.98 15.69 5.44
CA LYS A 88 14.26 16.49 6.65
C LYS A 88 14.76 15.60 7.79
N ALA A 89 14.13 14.45 8.03
CA ALA A 89 14.55 13.53 9.08
C ALA A 89 15.99 13.06 8.85
N PHE A 90 16.33 12.59 7.64
CA PHE A 90 17.70 12.20 7.29
C PHE A 90 18.70 13.36 7.44
N SER A 91 18.33 14.58 7.06
CA SER A 91 19.19 15.75 7.25
C SER A 91 19.47 16.03 8.74
N GLN A 92 18.48 15.84 9.62
CA GLN A 92 18.68 15.99 11.07
C GLN A 92 19.58 14.89 11.64
N ILE A 93 19.43 13.65 11.16
CA ILE A 93 20.30 12.53 11.56
C ILE A 93 21.75 12.81 11.16
N GLN A 94 21.99 13.25 9.93
CA GLN A 94 23.35 13.61 9.46
C GLN A 94 23.97 14.77 10.24
N LYS A 95 23.16 15.67 10.81
CA LYS A 95 23.61 16.79 11.66
C LYS A 95 23.82 16.38 13.13
N GLY A 96 23.55 15.13 13.50
CA GLY A 96 23.61 14.67 14.89
C GLY A 96 22.44 15.13 15.76
N HIS A 97 21.38 15.71 15.17
CA HIS A 97 20.21 16.20 15.88
C HIS A 97 19.16 15.08 16.06
N HIS A 98 19.49 14.07 16.86
CA HIS A 98 18.63 12.88 17.07
C HIS A 98 17.21 13.23 17.51
N GLU A 99 17.03 14.13 18.49
CA GLU A 99 15.70 14.50 18.99
C GLU A 99 14.81 15.14 17.91
N ASN A 100 15.39 15.97 17.04
CA ASN A 100 14.67 16.60 15.93
C ASN A 100 14.24 15.56 14.89
N ALA A 101 15.10 14.57 14.60
CA ALA A 101 14.77 13.48 13.70
C ALA A 101 13.60 12.64 14.25
N VAL A 102 13.63 12.30 15.54
CA VAL A 102 12.55 11.55 16.22
C VAL A 102 11.22 12.30 16.16
N SER A 103 11.25 13.61 16.38
CA SER A 103 10.06 14.47 16.26
C SER A 103 9.47 14.45 14.85
N VAL A 104 10.30 14.57 13.81
CA VAL A 104 9.84 14.49 12.42
C VAL A 104 9.21 13.12 12.13
N PHE A 105 9.81 12.02 12.60
CA PHE A 105 9.23 10.69 12.41
C PHE A 105 7.88 10.52 13.10
N THR A 106 7.78 11.00 14.33
CA THR A 106 6.55 10.95 15.14
C THR A 106 5.44 11.79 14.52
N GLN A 107 5.74 13.01 14.07
CA GLN A 107 4.75 13.94 13.51
C GLN A 107 4.30 13.55 12.10
N SER A 108 5.23 13.16 11.23
CA SER A 108 4.94 12.93 9.81
C SER A 108 4.42 11.53 9.52
N PHE A 109 4.81 10.53 10.32
CA PHE A 109 4.43 9.13 10.09
C PHE A 109 3.61 8.51 11.23
N GLY A 110 3.33 9.27 12.30
CA GLY A 110 2.50 8.80 13.42
C GLY A 110 3.16 7.67 14.24
N VAL A 111 4.48 7.51 14.14
CA VAL A 111 5.24 6.49 14.88
C VAL A 111 5.31 6.88 16.35
N LYS A 112 5.23 5.91 17.27
CA LYS A 112 5.45 6.18 18.71
C LYS A 112 6.90 6.63 18.93
N SER A 113 7.11 7.58 19.84
CA SER A 113 8.44 8.17 20.11
C SER A 113 9.54 7.11 20.32
N LYS A 114 9.24 6.05 21.08
CA LYS A 114 10.17 4.93 21.34
C LYS A 114 10.57 4.14 20.09
N ASP A 115 9.66 4.00 19.12
CA ASP A 115 9.96 3.29 17.87
C ASP A 115 10.65 4.22 16.87
N ALA A 116 10.28 5.50 16.86
CA ALA A 116 10.98 6.53 16.10
C ALA A 116 12.46 6.66 16.53
N GLU A 117 12.74 6.56 17.83
CA GLU A 117 14.10 6.55 18.37
C GLU A 117 14.94 5.38 17.83
N LYS A 118 14.38 4.15 17.81
CA LYS A 118 15.06 2.98 17.25
C LYS A 118 15.35 3.12 15.75
N ILE A 119 14.43 3.71 15.00
CA ILE A 119 14.60 3.96 13.56
C ILE A 119 15.74 4.95 13.34
N VAL A 120 15.71 6.07 14.06
CA VAL A 120 16.73 7.12 13.98
C VAL A 120 18.10 6.57 14.37
N ASP A 121 18.17 5.77 15.43
CA ASP A 121 19.41 5.15 15.90
C ASP A 121 19.97 4.14 14.89
N ALA A 122 19.12 3.28 14.32
CA ALA A 122 19.53 2.33 13.29
C ALA A 122 20.08 3.04 12.05
N ILE A 123 19.40 4.09 11.59
CA ILE A 123 19.84 4.91 10.45
C ILE A 123 21.16 5.62 10.76
N GLY A 124 21.31 6.22 11.95
CA GLY A 124 22.52 6.92 12.37
C GLY A 124 23.76 6.00 12.39
N HIS A 125 23.56 4.73 12.70
CA HIS A 125 24.62 3.70 12.70
C HIS A 125 24.81 2.99 11.35
N GLY A 126 24.11 3.42 10.29
CA GLY A 126 24.18 2.77 8.98
C GLY A 126 23.63 1.34 8.97
N LYS A 127 22.86 0.95 9.99
CA LYS A 127 22.20 -0.35 10.03
C LYS A 127 20.94 -0.26 9.19
N GLY A 128 20.83 -1.13 8.18
CA GLY A 128 19.58 -1.35 7.48
C GLY A 128 18.49 -1.69 8.48
N PHE A 129 17.38 -0.97 8.43
CA PHE A 129 16.23 -1.25 9.28
C PHE A 129 15.28 -2.19 8.52
N ASP A 130 14.89 -3.31 9.14
CA ASP A 130 13.92 -4.24 8.54
C ASP A 130 12.51 -3.63 8.63
N ALA A 131 12.04 -3.06 7.52
CA ALA A 131 10.72 -2.45 7.44
C ALA A 131 9.59 -3.41 7.86
N ASN A 132 9.80 -4.73 7.81
CA ASN A 132 8.83 -5.72 8.26
C ASN A 132 8.73 -5.81 9.78
N ALA A 133 9.80 -5.48 10.51
CA ALA A 133 9.80 -5.40 11.98
C ALA A 133 9.04 -4.16 12.47
N LEU A 134 8.90 -3.14 11.63
CA LEU A 134 7.98 -2.01 11.84
C LEU A 134 6.55 -2.42 11.46
N ARG A 135 5.96 -3.37 12.18
CA ARG A 135 4.49 -3.44 12.25
C ARG A 135 3.99 -2.26 13.07
N ILE A 136 4.07 -1.06 12.48
CA ILE A 136 3.30 0.08 12.96
C ILE A 136 1.87 -0.28 12.64
N TYR A 137 1.14 -0.75 13.64
CA TYR A 137 -0.29 -0.52 13.65
C TYR A 137 -0.41 1.00 13.71
N PRO A 138 -0.84 1.70 12.65
CA PRO A 138 -1.33 3.04 12.86
C PRO A 138 -2.46 2.84 13.85
N GLU A 139 -2.28 3.43 15.01
CA GLU A 139 -3.39 3.96 15.75
C GLU A 139 -4.16 4.75 14.68
N VAL A 140 -5.25 4.17 14.16
CA VAL A 140 -6.10 4.86 13.22
C VAL A 140 -6.48 6.10 14.00
N ARG A 141 -5.84 7.23 13.68
CA ARG A 141 -6.23 8.53 14.18
C ARG A 141 -7.56 8.73 13.48
N ARG A 142 -8.61 8.10 14.02
CA ARG A 142 -10.01 8.41 13.78
C ARG A 142 -10.05 9.87 14.16
N LYS A 143 -9.80 10.72 13.18
CA LYS A 143 -10.27 12.09 13.20
C LYS A 143 -11.75 11.89 13.50
N SER A 144 -12.16 12.23 14.72
CA SER A 144 -13.53 12.18 15.16
C SER A 144 -14.30 13.14 14.27
N THR A 145 -14.63 12.70 13.07
CA THR A 145 -15.44 13.44 12.13
C THR A 145 -16.86 13.23 12.60
N ASN A 146 -17.24 14.07 13.55
CA ASN A 146 -18.62 14.25 13.99
C ASN A 146 -19.54 14.54 12.77
N GLU A 147 -18.96 14.94 11.63
CA GLU A 147 -19.64 15.10 10.34
C GLU A 147 -20.06 13.77 9.69
N PHE A 148 -19.28 12.70 9.79
CA PHE A 148 -19.65 11.42 9.16
C PHE A 148 -20.81 10.75 9.89
N ALA A 149 -20.91 10.95 11.21
CA ALA A 149 -22.04 10.50 12.00
C ALA A 149 -23.35 11.23 11.64
N TRP A 150 -23.28 12.49 11.20
CA TRP A 150 -24.46 13.25 10.77
C TRP A 150 -24.97 12.79 9.40
N VAL A 151 -24.07 12.54 8.44
CA VAL A 151 -24.44 12.04 7.10
C VAL A 151 -25.06 10.65 7.18
N VAL A 152 -24.49 9.73 7.99
CA VAL A 152 -25.06 8.39 8.17
C VAL A 152 -26.43 8.45 8.87
N LYS A 153 -26.62 9.35 9.85
CA LYS A 153 -27.94 9.58 10.46
C LYS A 153 -28.96 10.10 9.44
N LEU A 154 -28.57 11.00 8.54
CA LEU A 154 -29.46 11.54 7.50
C LEU A 154 -29.93 10.47 6.51
N VAL A 155 -29.04 9.58 6.08
CA VAL A 155 -29.38 8.50 5.15
C VAL A 155 -30.32 7.48 5.79
N ILE A 156 -30.08 7.10 7.05
CA ILE A 156 -30.93 6.15 7.77
C ILE A 156 -32.33 6.74 8.05
N PHE A 157 -32.41 8.02 8.45
CA PHE A 157 -33.70 8.69 8.64
C PHE A 157 -34.46 8.92 7.33
N GLY A 158 -33.77 9.23 6.23
CA GLY A 158 -34.38 9.44 4.93
C GLY A 158 -35.04 8.17 4.38
N VAL A 159 -34.38 7.01 4.51
CA VAL A 159 -34.94 5.74 4.04
C VAL A 159 -36.11 5.29 4.93
N ALA A 160 -36.02 5.46 6.25
CA ALA A 160 -37.12 5.09 7.16
C ALA A 160 -38.41 5.92 6.90
N ALA A 161 -38.28 7.21 6.60
CA ALA A 161 -39.43 8.08 6.34
C ALA A 161 -40.23 7.66 5.10
N ILE A 162 -39.56 7.14 4.06
CA ILE A 162 -40.22 6.72 2.81
C ILE A 162 -41.11 5.49 3.03
N PHE A 163 -40.76 4.59 3.93
CA PHE A 163 -41.52 3.36 4.16
C PHE A 163 -42.50 3.44 5.33
N VAL A 164 -42.12 4.10 6.42
CA VAL A 164 -42.93 4.12 7.66
C VAL A 164 -44.16 5.02 7.53
N VAL A 165 -44.03 6.18 6.89
CA VAL A 165 -45.12 7.15 6.74
C VAL A 165 -46.30 6.60 5.94
N PRO A 166 -46.13 6.06 4.71
CA PRO A 166 -47.26 5.51 3.95
C PRO A 166 -47.86 4.27 4.63
N PHE A 167 -47.06 3.47 5.35
CA PHE A 167 -47.56 2.31 6.10
C PHE A 167 -48.50 2.74 7.23
N LEU A 168 -48.12 3.75 8.03
CA LEU A 168 -48.98 4.27 9.10
C LEU A 168 -50.28 4.88 8.57
N ILE A 169 -50.21 5.63 7.45
CA ILE A 169 -51.40 6.19 6.80
C ILE A 169 -52.35 5.08 6.33
N GLY A 170 -51.81 4.02 5.72
CA GLY A 170 -52.59 2.85 5.31
C GLY A 170 -53.27 2.17 6.50
N LEU A 171 -52.56 2.02 7.62
CA LEU A 171 -53.10 1.39 8.83
C LEU A 171 -54.26 2.21 9.44
N ILE A 172 -54.14 3.54 9.46
CA ILE A 172 -55.20 4.45 9.92
C ILE A 172 -56.44 4.34 9.01
N MET A 173 -56.25 4.30 7.69
CA MET A 173 -57.35 4.14 6.73
C MET A 173 -58.10 2.82 6.93
N ILE A 174 -57.38 1.71 7.16
CA ILE A 174 -57.99 0.40 7.44
C ILE A 174 -58.80 0.43 8.75
N LEU A 175 -58.25 1.03 9.81
CA LEU A 175 -58.95 1.19 11.09
C LEU A 175 -60.21 2.03 10.97
N ALA A 176 -60.18 3.11 10.19
CA ALA A 176 -61.35 3.96 9.96
C ALA A 176 -62.48 3.20 9.24
N ILE A 177 -62.15 2.34 8.28
CA ILE A 177 -63.12 1.49 7.58
C ILE A 177 -63.73 0.44 8.53
N LEU A 178 -62.91 -0.17 9.41
CA LEU A 178 -63.37 -1.19 10.35
C LEU A 178 -64.24 -0.63 11.49
N LEU A 179 -64.06 0.64 11.87
CA LEU A 179 -64.85 1.29 12.92
C LEU A 179 -66.12 1.99 12.41
N GLY A 180 -66.18 2.30 11.10
CA GLY A 180 -67.31 3.00 10.47
C GLY A 180 -68.40 2.09 9.89
N ASN A 181 -68.19 0.78 9.90
CA ASN A 181 -69.13 -0.27 9.46
C ASN A 181 -69.64 -1.05 10.68
#